data_AF-A0A0G2APT2-F1
#
_entry.id   AF-A0A0G2APT2-F1
#
_cell.length_a   1.000
_cell.length_b   1.000
_cell.length_c   1.000
_cell.angle_alpha   90.00
_cell.angle_beta   90.00
_cell.angle_gamma   90.00
#
_symmetry.space_group_name_H-M   'P 1'
#
loop_
_entity.id
_entity.type
_entity.pdbx_description
1 polymer ?
#
loop_
_entity_poly.entity_id
_entity_poly.type
_entity_poly.pdbx_seq_one_letter_code
_entity_poly.pdbx_strand_id
1 'polypeptide(L)'
;MIDAGLVIEPLKDLYKDEVRKLGEEFGLPHEFVWRHPFPGPGLGVRILCASAADDLPSQTKIGLERRISNYCSSFNQNGQPIITNPQAKLLPVKSVGVQGDGRSYRHACALFVEGIVDFYIGPIIAGIPNIHKEVNRVLLCTSHSSVPSLIFTPGYLDRTRTDLLREADAVVDAEIKAANFYQTIWQFPVVLLPFGTEEGGQSIVLRPVRSVDAMSASAVVLPLTVRQRITERIMQLHGIDLVFLDLTNKPPGTIEWE
;
A
#
# COMPACT_ATOMS: atom_id res chain seq x y z
N MET A 1 6.71 -27.15 -24.56
CA MET A 1 6.95 -27.95 -23.34
C MET A 1 5.65 -28.51 -22.78
N ILE A 2 4.63 -27.66 -22.55
CA ILE A 2 3.29 -28.10 -22.13
C ILE A 2 2.65 -29.03 -23.17
N ASP A 3 2.56 -28.59 -24.43
CA ASP A 3 1.99 -29.40 -25.53
C ASP A 3 2.80 -30.68 -25.83
N ALA A 4 4.06 -30.71 -25.41
CA ALA A 4 4.93 -31.87 -25.58
C ALA A 4 4.85 -32.85 -24.38
N GLY A 5 4.00 -32.57 -23.38
CA GLY A 5 3.86 -33.41 -22.18
C GLY A 5 5.09 -33.44 -21.27
N LEU A 6 5.99 -32.45 -21.38
CA LEU A 6 7.27 -32.43 -20.65
C LEU A 6 7.22 -31.65 -19.33
N VAL A 7 6.06 -31.06 -18.98
CA VAL A 7 5.89 -30.31 -17.73
C VAL A 7 5.32 -31.23 -16.67
N ILE A 8 6.03 -31.36 -15.56
CA ILE A 8 5.59 -32.10 -14.38
C ILE A 8 5.36 -31.08 -13.26
N GLU A 9 4.21 -31.19 -12.59
CA GLU A 9 3.81 -30.33 -11.46
C GLU A 9 3.67 -31.19 -10.19
N PRO A 10 4.77 -31.47 -9.45
CA PRO A 10 4.75 -32.43 -8.33
C PRO A 10 3.84 -32.05 -7.17
N LEU A 11 3.47 -30.77 -7.08
CA LEU A 11 2.66 -30.21 -5.99
C LEU A 11 1.21 -29.95 -6.41
N LYS A 12 0.79 -30.35 -7.62
CA LYS A 12 -0.52 -30.00 -8.19
C LYS A 12 -1.72 -30.51 -7.37
N ASP A 13 -1.52 -31.62 -6.67
CA ASP A 13 -2.56 -32.29 -5.89
C ASP A 13 -2.57 -31.85 -4.41
N LEU A 14 -1.78 -30.83 -4.04
CA LEU A 14 -1.65 -30.31 -2.68
C LEU A 14 -2.19 -28.89 -2.56
N TYR A 15 -2.87 -28.61 -1.45
CA TYR A 15 -3.24 -27.25 -1.03
C TYR A 15 -2.05 -26.49 -0.43
N LYS A 16 -2.19 -25.18 -0.28
CA LYS A 16 -1.08 -24.29 0.11
C LYS A 16 -0.53 -24.58 1.51
N ASP A 17 -1.39 -24.92 2.45
CA ASP A 17 -1.06 -25.35 3.80
C ASP A 17 -0.38 -26.73 3.82
N GLU A 18 -0.81 -27.66 2.97
CA GLU A 18 -0.17 -28.97 2.80
C GLU A 18 1.25 -28.83 2.23
N VAL A 19 1.45 -27.97 1.23
CA VAL A 19 2.78 -27.65 0.69
C VAL A 19 3.70 -27.08 1.78
N ARG A 20 3.15 -26.26 2.70
CA ARG A 20 3.93 -25.73 3.82
C ARG A 20 4.35 -26.83 4.79
N LYS A 21 3.39 -27.66 5.22
CA LYS A 21 3.66 -28.79 6.11
C LYS A 21 4.70 -29.74 5.52
N LEU A 22 4.57 -30.08 4.24
CA LEU A 22 5.53 -30.92 3.52
C LEU A 22 6.94 -30.31 3.50
N GLY A 23 7.04 -28.98 3.34
CA GLY A 23 8.33 -28.28 3.39
C GLY A 23 9.03 -28.43 4.74
N GLU A 24 8.28 -28.32 5.86
CA GLU A 24 8.82 -28.53 7.20
C GLU A 24 9.20 -29.99 7.46
N GLU A 25 8.39 -30.95 6.96
CA GLU A 25 8.70 -32.38 7.03
C GLU A 25 9.99 -32.74 6.26
N PHE A 26 10.29 -32.02 5.17
CA PHE A 26 11.57 -32.13 4.45
C PHE A 26 12.74 -31.39 5.12
N GLY A 27 12.51 -30.76 6.28
CA GLY A 27 13.55 -30.05 7.03
C GLY A 27 13.88 -28.66 6.48
N LEU A 28 13.02 -28.05 5.66
CA LEU A 28 13.20 -26.66 5.26
C LEU A 28 12.99 -25.72 6.46
N PRO A 29 13.77 -24.63 6.59
CA PRO A 29 13.57 -23.65 7.65
C PRO A 29 12.15 -23.08 7.62
N HIS A 30 11.54 -22.97 8.81
CA HIS A 30 10.19 -22.44 8.97
C HIS A 30 10.02 -21.07 8.29
N GLU A 31 11.00 -20.18 8.42
CA GLU A 31 10.99 -18.86 7.80
C GLU A 31 10.93 -18.88 6.26
N PHE A 32 11.45 -19.92 5.61
CA PHE A 32 11.41 -20.07 4.15
C PHE A 32 10.06 -20.59 3.68
N VAL A 33 9.50 -21.55 4.43
CA VAL A 33 8.20 -22.16 4.14
C VAL A 33 7.07 -21.16 4.33
N TRP A 34 7.17 -20.33 5.38
CA TRP A 34 6.14 -19.36 5.77
C TRP A 34 6.41 -17.95 5.27
N ARG A 35 7.39 -17.76 4.38
CA ARG A 35 7.64 -16.46 3.74
C ARG A 35 6.39 -15.94 3.04
N HIS A 36 6.21 -14.62 3.05
CA HIS A 36 5.17 -13.95 2.28
C HIS A 36 5.31 -14.28 0.79
N PRO A 37 4.19 -14.38 0.05
CA PRO A 37 4.24 -14.45 -1.41
C PRO A 37 5.00 -13.24 -1.98
N PHE A 38 5.88 -13.51 -2.93
CA PHE A 38 6.61 -12.48 -3.67
C PHE A 38 6.30 -12.64 -5.17
N PRO A 39 5.87 -11.58 -5.87
CA PRO A 39 5.41 -11.70 -7.25
C PRO A 39 6.58 -12.04 -8.19
N GLY A 40 6.30 -12.73 -9.30
CA GLY A 40 7.31 -13.09 -10.30
C GLY A 40 8.11 -11.89 -10.83
N PRO A 41 7.45 -10.77 -11.22
CA PRO A 41 8.15 -9.53 -11.60
C PRO A 41 8.89 -8.82 -10.44
N GLY A 42 8.73 -9.29 -9.20
CA GLY A 42 9.37 -8.76 -8.01
C GLY A 42 9.11 -7.28 -7.76
N LEU A 43 10.19 -6.52 -7.49
CA LEU A 43 10.10 -5.08 -7.22
C LEU A 43 9.62 -4.26 -8.43
N GLY A 44 9.63 -4.83 -9.65
CA GLY A 44 9.21 -4.13 -10.86
C GLY A 44 7.74 -3.68 -10.83
N VAL A 45 6.86 -4.39 -10.10
CA VAL A 45 5.44 -4.01 -9.89
C VAL A 45 5.20 -3.19 -8.62
N ARG A 46 6.29 -2.80 -7.95
CA ARG A 46 6.30 -2.02 -6.72
C ARG A 46 7.06 -0.71 -6.86
N ILE A 47 7.66 -0.43 -8.03
CA ILE A 47 8.29 0.85 -8.34
C ILE A 47 7.40 1.52 -9.38
N LEU A 48 6.59 2.47 -8.95
CA LEU A 48 5.72 3.17 -9.87
C LEU A 48 6.57 4.06 -10.77
N CYS A 49 6.43 3.84 -12.08
CA CYS A 49 7.18 4.54 -13.10
C CYS A 49 6.28 5.51 -13.86
N ALA A 50 6.73 6.74 -14.04
CA ALA A 50 5.98 7.77 -14.76
C ALA A 50 6.93 8.84 -15.32
N SER A 51 6.69 9.27 -16.56
CA SER A 51 7.44 10.35 -17.20
C SER A 51 6.87 11.75 -16.92
N ALA A 52 5.63 11.83 -16.45
CA ALA A 52 4.94 13.06 -16.10
C ALA A 52 3.93 12.79 -14.98
N ALA A 53 3.59 13.82 -14.22
CA ALA A 53 2.54 13.76 -13.23
C ALA A 53 1.20 13.42 -13.91
N ASP A 54 0.43 12.52 -13.30
CA ASP A 54 -0.95 12.27 -13.69
C ASP A 54 -1.85 13.00 -12.70
N ASP A 55 -2.48 14.08 -13.18
CA ASP A 55 -3.34 14.94 -12.37
C ASP A 55 -4.68 15.21 -13.05
N LEU A 56 -5.71 15.34 -12.23
CA LEU A 56 -6.99 15.88 -12.69
C LEU A 56 -6.88 17.39 -12.93
N PRO A 57 -7.72 17.98 -13.80
CA PRO A 57 -7.80 19.42 -13.95
C PRO A 57 -7.95 20.12 -12.59
N SER A 58 -7.16 21.17 -12.34
CA SER A 58 -6.98 21.80 -11.03
C SER A 58 -8.29 22.09 -10.29
N GLN A 59 -9.30 22.62 -10.97
CA GLN A 59 -10.60 22.92 -10.35
C GLN A 59 -11.35 21.65 -9.90
N THR A 60 -11.31 20.60 -10.72
CA THR A 60 -11.90 19.29 -10.42
C THR A 60 -11.15 18.63 -9.26
N LYS A 61 -9.81 18.68 -9.28
CA LYS A 61 -8.94 18.15 -8.23
C LYS A 61 -9.26 18.78 -6.88
N ILE A 62 -9.21 20.12 -6.80
CA ILE A 62 -9.49 20.88 -5.56
C ILE A 62 -10.91 20.61 -5.06
N GLY A 63 -11.89 20.56 -5.97
CA GLY A 63 -13.28 20.25 -5.62
C GLY A 63 -13.43 18.84 -5.02
N LEU A 64 -12.75 17.84 -5.59
CA LEU A 64 -12.78 16.47 -5.11
C LEU A 64 -12.06 16.31 -3.77
N GLU A 65 -10.86 16.88 -3.64
CA GLU A 65 -10.09 16.93 -2.39
C GLU A 65 -10.96 17.51 -1.25
N ARG A 66 -11.62 18.66 -1.49
CA ARG A 66 -12.51 19.27 -0.50
C ARG A 66 -13.70 18.39 -0.12
N ARG A 67 -14.33 17.72 -1.09
CA ARG A 67 -15.46 16.81 -0.82
C ARG A 67 -15.03 15.62 0.06
N ILE A 68 -13.87 15.04 -0.23
CA ILE A 68 -13.34 13.92 0.56
C ILE A 68 -12.97 14.37 1.97
N SER A 69 -12.29 15.53 2.13
CA SER A 69 -12.01 16.10 3.45
C SER A 69 -13.30 16.27 4.27
N ASN A 70 -14.33 16.88 3.68
CA ASN A 70 -15.62 17.09 4.35
C ASN A 70 -16.31 15.77 4.72
N TYR A 71 -16.23 14.76 3.86
CA TYR A 71 -16.78 13.43 4.13
C TYR A 71 -16.09 12.77 5.33
N CYS A 72 -14.79 13.00 5.49
CA CYS A 72 -14.00 12.47 6.61
C CYS A 72 -14.25 13.19 7.94
N SER A 73 -14.77 14.43 7.92
CA SER A 73 -15.08 15.24 9.11
C SER A 73 -16.32 14.78 9.91
N SER A 74 -16.59 13.48 9.92
CA SER A 74 -17.70 12.88 10.67
C SER A 74 -17.46 12.89 12.17
N PHE A 75 -18.55 12.87 12.95
CA PHE A 75 -18.53 12.91 14.41
C PHE A 75 -19.08 11.60 14.98
N ASN A 76 -18.55 11.16 16.12
CA ASN A 76 -19.06 10.00 16.84
C ASN A 76 -20.34 10.35 17.62
N GLN A 77 -20.93 9.35 18.29
CA GLN A 77 -22.16 9.52 19.07
C GLN A 77 -22.05 10.57 20.20
N ASN A 78 -20.82 10.86 20.65
CA ASN A 78 -20.54 11.85 21.70
C ASN A 78 -20.24 13.24 21.12
N GLY A 79 -20.42 13.44 19.81
CA GLY A 79 -20.16 14.71 19.14
C GLY A 79 -18.68 15.04 18.97
N GLN A 80 -17.77 14.09 19.17
CA GLN A 80 -16.33 14.28 18.93
C GLN A 80 -15.97 13.90 17.48
N PRO A 81 -15.05 14.63 16.82
CA PRO A 81 -14.56 14.25 15.50
C PRO A 81 -14.00 12.83 15.52
N ILE A 82 -14.41 12.01 14.55
CA ILE A 82 -13.83 10.67 14.33
C ILE A 82 -12.43 10.81 13.75
N ILE A 83 -12.23 11.80 12.87
CA ILE A 83 -10.93 12.21 12.35
C ILE A 83 -10.79 13.70 12.61
N THR A 84 -9.72 14.08 13.31
CA THR A 84 -9.44 15.49 13.62
C THR A 84 -8.76 16.16 12.45
N ASN A 85 -9.36 17.25 11.96
CA ASN A 85 -8.84 18.11 10.88
C ASN A 85 -8.37 17.34 9.61
N PRO A 86 -9.22 16.50 9.00
CA PRO A 86 -8.83 15.70 7.84
C PRO A 86 -8.58 16.57 6.61
N GLN A 87 -7.44 16.35 5.97
CA GLN A 87 -7.07 16.95 4.69
C GLN A 87 -6.82 15.85 3.65
N ALA A 88 -7.70 15.76 2.67
CA ALA A 88 -7.54 14.85 1.55
C ALA A 88 -6.71 15.49 0.43
N LYS A 89 -5.80 14.71 -0.15
CA LYS A 89 -4.97 15.10 -1.28
C LYS A 89 -4.96 14.01 -2.34
N LEU A 90 -5.26 14.37 -3.59
CA LEU A 90 -5.04 13.46 -4.71
C LEU A 90 -3.56 13.41 -5.05
N LEU A 91 -3.01 12.21 -5.08
CA LEU A 91 -1.63 11.98 -5.46
C LEU A 91 -1.46 12.12 -6.98
N PRO A 92 -0.33 12.67 -7.46
CA PRO A 92 -0.07 12.93 -8.88
C PRO A 92 0.27 11.66 -9.67
N VAL A 93 -0.35 10.55 -9.31
CA VAL A 93 -0.11 9.21 -9.85
C VAL A 93 -1.41 8.41 -9.86
N LYS A 94 -1.47 7.40 -10.75
CA LYS A 94 -2.51 6.38 -10.76
C LYS A 94 -1.95 5.06 -10.26
N SER A 95 -2.83 4.22 -9.73
CA SER A 95 -2.51 2.84 -9.39
C SER A 95 -3.58 1.91 -9.93
N VAL A 96 -3.21 0.66 -10.15
CA VAL A 96 -4.14 -0.38 -10.55
C VAL A 96 -5.13 -0.70 -9.43
N GLY A 97 -6.36 -0.99 -9.83
CA GLY A 97 -7.46 -1.48 -9.00
C GLY A 97 -8.36 -2.42 -9.80
N VAL A 98 -9.36 -3.00 -9.16
CA VAL A 98 -10.32 -3.93 -9.78
C VAL A 98 -11.75 -3.45 -9.52
N GLN A 99 -12.55 -3.38 -10.58
CA GLN A 99 -13.99 -3.09 -10.50
C GLN A 99 -14.75 -4.00 -11.44
N GLY A 100 -15.68 -4.78 -10.89
CA GLY A 100 -16.27 -5.90 -11.61
C GLY A 100 -15.18 -6.87 -12.06
N ASP A 101 -15.20 -7.24 -13.34
CA ASP A 101 -14.26 -8.20 -13.92
C ASP A 101 -13.02 -7.54 -14.56
N GLY A 102 -12.93 -6.21 -14.55
CA GLY A 102 -11.92 -5.44 -15.24
C GLY A 102 -10.88 -4.77 -14.33
N ARG A 103 -9.65 -4.62 -14.86
CA ARG A 103 -8.64 -3.73 -14.27
C ARG A 103 -9.03 -2.27 -14.51
N SER A 104 -8.73 -1.41 -13.55
CA SER A 104 -8.90 0.04 -13.67
C SER A 104 -7.68 0.76 -13.13
N TYR A 105 -7.33 1.91 -13.71
CA TYR A 105 -6.25 2.77 -13.23
C TYR A 105 -6.84 4.11 -12.81
N ARG A 106 -6.74 4.42 -11.51
CA ARG A 106 -7.37 5.59 -10.87
C ARG A 106 -6.41 6.20 -9.87
N HIS A 107 -6.71 7.41 -9.42
CA HIS A 107 -5.84 8.10 -8.49
C HIS A 107 -5.91 7.47 -7.09
N ALA A 108 -4.81 7.59 -6.36
CA ALA A 108 -4.81 7.41 -4.92
C ALA A 108 -5.12 8.74 -4.22
N CYS A 109 -5.90 8.67 -3.14
CA CYS A 109 -6.17 9.80 -2.26
C CYS A 109 -5.45 9.58 -0.93
N ALA A 110 -4.57 10.49 -0.54
CA ALA A 110 -3.93 10.48 0.76
C ALA A 110 -4.69 11.38 1.75
N LEU A 111 -4.87 10.89 2.97
CA LEU A 111 -5.41 11.64 4.10
C LEU A 111 -4.26 12.08 5.01
N PHE A 112 -4.23 13.36 5.31
CA PHE A 112 -3.38 13.99 6.31
C PHE A 112 -4.28 14.41 7.46
N VAL A 113 -3.90 14.05 8.68
CA VAL A 113 -4.78 14.12 9.84
C VAL A 113 -3.99 14.53 11.07
N GLU A 114 -4.66 15.21 11.98
CA GLU A 114 -4.06 15.61 13.25
C GLU A 114 -4.30 14.55 14.32
N GLY A 115 -3.25 14.19 15.05
CA GLY A 115 -3.32 13.23 16.15
C GLY A 115 -3.38 11.77 15.72
N ILE A 116 -3.93 10.93 16.59
CA ILE A 116 -3.97 9.48 16.41
C ILE A 116 -5.26 9.10 15.68
N VAL A 117 -5.11 8.36 14.58
CA VAL A 117 -6.22 7.74 13.86
C VAL A 117 -6.54 6.39 14.47
N ASP A 118 -7.77 6.24 14.96
CA ASP A 118 -8.34 4.96 15.39
C ASP A 118 -8.63 4.06 14.17
N PHE A 119 -8.55 2.75 14.35
CA PHE A 119 -8.90 1.76 13.33
C PHE A 119 -10.39 1.78 12.94
N TYR A 120 -11.27 2.33 13.80
CA TYR A 120 -12.71 2.41 13.52
C TYR A 120 -13.08 3.24 12.28
N ILE A 121 -12.13 3.94 11.66
CA ILE A 121 -12.37 4.72 10.43
C ILE A 121 -12.53 3.87 9.17
N GLY A 122 -12.34 2.55 9.25
CA GLY A 122 -12.45 1.63 8.11
C GLY A 122 -13.70 1.84 7.22
N PRO A 123 -14.91 2.03 7.77
CA PRO A 123 -16.11 2.31 6.97
C PRO A 123 -16.04 3.63 6.18
N ILE A 124 -15.45 4.69 6.76
CA ILE A 124 -15.25 5.98 6.08
C ILE A 124 -14.28 5.78 4.91
N ILE A 125 -13.15 5.11 5.16
CA ILE A 125 -12.15 4.81 4.14
C ILE A 125 -12.74 4.00 2.99
N ALA A 126 -13.51 2.95 3.30
CA ALA A 126 -14.17 2.11 2.30
C ALA A 126 -15.26 2.85 1.51
N GLY A 127 -15.88 3.89 2.09
CA GLY A 127 -16.91 4.70 1.45
C GLY A 127 -16.37 5.60 0.34
N ILE A 128 -15.14 6.10 0.45
CA ILE A 128 -14.58 7.09 -0.49
C ILE A 128 -14.58 6.59 -1.94
N PRO A 129 -14.01 5.42 -2.29
CA PRO A 129 -14.03 4.93 -3.68
C PRO A 129 -15.42 4.55 -4.19
N ASN A 130 -16.37 4.29 -3.28
CA ASN A 130 -17.76 3.98 -3.65
C ASN A 130 -18.46 5.24 -4.16
N ILE A 131 -18.21 6.38 -3.50
CA ILE A 131 -18.78 7.69 -3.82
C ILE A 131 -17.99 8.38 -4.96
N HIS A 132 -16.67 8.27 -4.96
CA HIS A 132 -15.76 8.98 -5.86
C HIS A 132 -15.05 8.00 -6.79
N LYS A 133 -15.53 7.88 -8.03
CA LYS A 133 -15.01 6.91 -9.00
C LYS A 133 -13.64 7.29 -9.55
N GLU A 134 -13.15 8.49 -9.30
CA GLU A 134 -11.82 8.93 -9.68
C GLU A 134 -10.73 8.32 -8.78
N VAL A 135 -11.13 7.75 -7.63
CA VAL A 135 -10.25 7.19 -6.61
C VAL A 135 -10.46 5.69 -6.49
N ASN A 136 -9.39 4.91 -6.47
CA ASN A 136 -9.44 3.47 -6.13
C ASN A 136 -8.62 3.12 -4.89
N ARG A 137 -7.81 4.04 -4.37
CA ARG A 137 -7.02 3.84 -3.15
C ARG A 137 -7.14 5.01 -2.20
N VAL A 138 -7.19 4.70 -0.92
CA VAL A 138 -7.19 5.67 0.16
C VAL A 138 -6.06 5.34 1.12
N LEU A 139 -5.18 6.32 1.32
CA LEU A 139 -3.98 6.18 2.13
C LEU A 139 -4.07 7.09 3.35
N LEU A 140 -3.39 6.71 4.42
CA LEU A 140 -3.09 7.58 5.53
C LEU A 140 -1.63 8.01 5.45
N CYS A 141 -1.35 9.32 5.44
CA CYS A 141 0.03 9.79 5.62
C CYS A 141 0.45 9.53 7.07
N THR A 142 1.59 8.86 7.24
CA THR A 142 2.12 8.49 8.56
C THR A 142 3.29 9.35 8.98
N SER A 143 3.96 9.98 8.02
CA SER A 143 5.09 10.89 8.22
C SER A 143 4.68 12.35 8.48
N HIS A 144 3.50 12.77 8.01
CA HIS A 144 3.06 14.17 8.02
C HIS A 144 1.58 14.28 8.42
N SER A 145 1.25 15.27 9.25
CA SER A 145 -0.12 15.57 9.69
C SER A 145 -0.84 16.60 8.81
N SER A 146 -0.10 17.40 8.04
CA SER A 146 -0.62 18.40 7.10
C SER A 146 -0.06 18.16 5.71
N VAL A 147 -0.81 18.56 4.68
CA VAL A 147 -0.41 18.41 3.27
C VAL A 147 0.81 19.29 2.99
N PRO A 148 1.99 18.72 2.65
CA PRO A 148 3.12 19.50 2.16
C PRO A 148 2.95 19.82 0.66
N SER A 149 3.84 20.66 0.12
CA SER A 149 3.97 20.78 -1.33
C SER A 149 4.39 19.43 -1.90
N LEU A 150 3.69 18.94 -2.93
CA LEU A 150 4.03 17.68 -3.60
C LEU A 150 4.68 18.00 -4.94
N ILE A 151 5.93 17.58 -5.11
CA ILE A 151 6.72 17.76 -6.32
C ILE A 151 6.90 16.39 -6.97
N PHE A 152 6.31 16.23 -8.15
CA PHE A 152 6.51 15.05 -8.98
C PHE A 152 7.87 15.12 -9.67
N THR A 153 8.59 14.00 -9.66
CA THR A 153 9.85 13.85 -10.40
C THR A 153 9.75 12.62 -11.29
N PRO A 154 10.00 12.70 -12.61
CA PRO A 154 9.99 11.53 -13.47
C PRO A 154 10.83 10.37 -12.90
N GLY A 155 10.23 9.19 -12.84
CA GLY A 155 10.84 8.02 -12.21
C GLY A 155 10.66 6.79 -13.08
N TYR A 156 11.71 5.97 -13.18
CA TYR A 156 11.73 4.75 -13.99
C TYR A 156 12.24 3.57 -13.17
N LEU A 157 12.26 2.39 -13.78
CA LEU A 157 12.91 1.24 -13.19
C LEU A 157 14.43 1.34 -13.43
N ASP A 158 15.12 1.86 -12.43
CA ASP A 158 16.58 1.99 -12.43
C ASP A 158 17.20 1.40 -11.15
N ARG A 159 18.53 1.28 -11.15
CA ARG A 159 19.27 0.71 -10.02
C ARG A 159 19.06 1.51 -8.74
N THR A 160 19.13 2.84 -8.79
CA THR A 160 19.02 3.71 -7.62
C THR A 160 17.67 3.54 -6.93
N ARG A 161 16.58 3.59 -7.68
CA ARG A 161 15.21 3.39 -7.18
C ARG A 161 14.99 1.96 -6.68
N THR A 162 15.57 0.97 -7.37
CA THR A 162 15.46 -0.43 -6.96
C THR A 162 16.22 -0.71 -5.65
N ASP A 163 17.41 -0.13 -5.49
CA ASP A 163 18.23 -0.28 -4.29
C ASP A 163 17.54 0.41 -3.09
N LEU A 164 17.02 1.63 -3.29
CA LEU A 164 16.23 2.36 -2.29
C LEU A 164 14.99 1.57 -1.84
N LEU A 165 14.22 1.01 -2.79
CA LEU A 165 13.04 0.20 -2.43
C LEU A 165 13.44 -1.08 -1.69
N ARG A 166 14.58 -1.70 -2.04
CA ARG A 166 15.06 -2.90 -1.34
C ARG A 166 15.41 -2.60 0.12
N GLU A 167 16.01 -1.44 0.38
CA GLU A 167 16.28 -0.98 1.75
C GLU A 167 14.99 -0.73 2.53
N ALA A 168 14.02 -0.05 1.91
CA ALA A 168 12.71 0.19 2.53
C ALA A 168 11.94 -1.12 2.83
N ASP A 169 11.93 -2.07 1.91
CA ASP A 169 11.31 -3.40 2.07
C ASP A 169 11.98 -4.19 3.21
N ALA A 170 13.32 -4.15 3.30
CA ALA A 170 14.07 -4.78 4.39
C ALA A 170 13.79 -4.14 5.76
N VAL A 171 13.61 -2.82 5.84
CA VAL A 171 13.19 -2.14 7.07
C VAL A 171 11.82 -2.66 7.52
N VAL A 172 10.84 -2.75 6.61
CA VAL A 172 9.50 -3.25 6.93
C VAL A 172 9.55 -4.70 7.41
N ASP A 173 10.25 -5.59 6.70
CA ASP A 173 10.41 -7.00 7.08
C ASP A 173 11.00 -7.16 8.49
N ALA A 174 12.06 -6.40 8.80
CA ALA A 174 12.69 -6.41 10.11
C ALA A 174 11.73 -5.96 11.22
N GLU A 175 10.99 -4.86 11.02
CA GLU A 175 10.07 -4.31 12.03
C GLU A 175 8.86 -5.21 12.29
N ILE A 176 8.27 -5.81 11.25
CA ILE A 176 7.12 -6.71 11.43
C ILE A 176 7.55 -8.05 12.04
N LYS A 177 8.76 -8.53 11.78
CA LYS A 177 9.32 -9.71 12.45
C LYS A 177 9.60 -9.42 13.92
N ALA A 178 10.25 -8.30 14.22
CA ALA A 178 10.51 -7.88 15.60
C ALA A 178 9.22 -7.66 16.41
N ALA A 179 8.13 -7.30 15.74
CA ALA A 179 6.81 -7.15 16.35
C ALA A 179 5.98 -8.45 16.40
N ASN A 180 6.51 -9.60 15.98
CA ASN A 180 5.79 -10.88 15.84
C ASN A 180 4.52 -10.76 14.99
N PHE A 181 4.53 -9.86 14.00
CA PHE A 181 3.39 -9.55 13.14
C PHE A 181 3.56 -10.11 11.72
N TYR A 182 4.71 -10.73 11.42
CA TYR A 182 4.98 -11.32 10.12
C TYR A 182 3.93 -12.36 9.69
N GLN A 183 3.58 -13.28 10.59
CA GLN A 183 2.63 -14.36 10.28
C GLN A 183 1.16 -13.92 10.25
N THR A 184 0.82 -12.76 10.84
CA THR A 184 -0.55 -12.23 10.84
C THR A 184 -0.90 -11.52 9.53
N ILE A 185 0.13 -11.07 8.80
CA ILE A 185 0.03 -10.45 7.49
C ILE A 185 0.21 -11.52 6.42
N TRP A 186 -0.67 -11.52 5.42
CA TRP A 186 -0.55 -12.44 4.28
C TRP A 186 0.56 -11.99 3.32
N GLN A 187 0.59 -10.69 3.02
CA GLN A 187 1.60 -10.07 2.19
C GLN A 187 1.73 -8.59 2.58
N PHE A 188 2.94 -8.04 2.48
CA PHE A 188 3.20 -6.62 2.76
C PHE A 188 3.99 -5.97 1.61
N PRO A 189 3.36 -5.61 0.47
CA PRO A 189 4.04 -4.79 -0.52
C PRO A 189 4.52 -3.45 0.05
N VAL A 190 5.77 -3.11 -0.26
CA VAL A 190 6.33 -1.78 -0.08
C VAL A 190 6.48 -1.19 -1.46
N VAL A 191 5.94 0.01 -1.69
CA VAL A 191 5.84 0.60 -3.03
C VAL A 191 6.52 1.97 -3.05
N LEU A 192 7.29 2.23 -4.09
CA LEU A 192 8.02 3.49 -4.30
C LEU A 192 7.28 4.37 -5.31
N LEU A 193 6.96 5.60 -4.92
CA LEU A 193 6.26 6.58 -5.75
C LEU A 193 7.20 7.71 -6.20
N PRO A 194 7.07 8.21 -7.44
CA PRO A 194 7.94 9.22 -8.04
C PRO A 194 7.53 10.66 -7.67
N PHE A 195 7.32 10.94 -6.38
CA PHE A 195 7.09 12.31 -5.89
C PHE A 195 7.53 12.46 -4.43
N GLY A 196 7.88 13.68 -4.06
CA GLY A 196 8.29 14.06 -2.71
C GLY A 196 7.87 15.49 -2.38
N THR A 197 8.59 16.10 -1.45
CA THR A 197 8.49 17.52 -1.08
C THR A 197 9.44 18.41 -1.86
N GLU A 198 10.50 17.83 -2.42
CA GLU A 198 11.48 18.48 -3.29
C GLU A 198 11.73 17.70 -4.59
N GLU A 199 12.45 18.31 -5.54
CA GLU A 199 12.85 17.63 -6.78
C GLU A 199 13.79 16.46 -6.47
N GLY A 200 13.50 15.28 -7.02
CA GLY A 200 14.23 14.05 -6.71
C GLY A 200 13.70 13.29 -5.50
N GLY A 201 12.92 13.94 -4.62
CA GLY A 201 12.28 13.30 -3.47
C GLY A 201 11.26 12.24 -3.87
N GLN A 202 11.14 11.19 -3.06
CA GLN A 202 10.27 10.04 -3.31
C GLN A 202 9.41 9.70 -2.11
N SER A 203 8.37 8.88 -2.33
CA SER A 203 7.45 8.48 -1.27
C SER A 203 7.29 6.98 -1.21
N ILE A 204 7.10 6.44 0.00
CA ILE A 204 6.82 5.02 0.22
C ILE A 204 5.34 4.81 0.55
N VAL A 205 4.74 3.77 -0.03
CA VAL A 205 3.46 3.22 0.42
C VAL A 205 3.69 1.87 1.08
N LEU A 206 3.18 1.74 2.29
CA LEU A 206 3.10 0.52 3.08
C LEU A 206 1.74 -0.15 2.79
N ARG A 207 1.75 -1.38 2.30
CA ARG A 207 0.54 -2.10 1.88
C ARG A 207 0.33 -3.44 2.61
N PRO A 208 0.20 -3.48 3.94
CA PRO A 208 -0.05 -4.74 4.62
C PRO A 208 -1.47 -5.24 4.33
N VAL A 209 -1.59 -6.49 3.87
CA VAL A 209 -2.88 -7.11 3.55
C VAL A 209 -3.05 -8.45 4.24
N ARG A 210 -4.30 -8.76 4.59
CA ARG A 210 -4.73 -10.08 5.03
C ARG A 210 -5.67 -10.67 4.00
N SER A 211 -5.46 -11.93 3.67
CA SER A 211 -6.29 -12.68 2.72
C SER A 211 -6.29 -14.16 3.09
N VAL A 212 -7.33 -14.86 2.64
CA VAL A 212 -7.42 -16.33 2.73
C VAL A 212 -7.04 -16.97 1.39
N ASP A 213 -7.41 -16.35 0.27
CA ASP A 213 -7.34 -16.94 -1.09
C ASP A 213 -6.78 -15.97 -2.17
N ALA A 214 -6.30 -14.79 -1.76
CA ALA A 214 -5.89 -13.67 -2.62
C ALA A 214 -6.99 -13.10 -3.54
N MET A 215 -8.22 -13.63 -3.55
CA MET A 215 -9.33 -13.10 -4.34
C MET A 215 -9.90 -11.84 -3.70
N SER A 216 -10.09 -11.87 -2.38
CA SER A 216 -10.40 -10.72 -1.55
C SER A 216 -9.26 -10.46 -0.57
N ALA A 217 -9.00 -9.18 -0.27
CA ALA A 217 -8.00 -8.83 0.73
C ALA A 217 -8.45 -7.62 1.54
N SER A 218 -8.23 -7.69 2.85
CA SER A 218 -8.47 -6.56 3.75
C SER A 218 -7.15 -5.87 4.05
N ALA A 219 -7.17 -4.53 4.07
CA ALA A 219 -6.04 -3.78 4.61
C ALA A 219 -5.85 -4.15 6.09
N VAL A 220 -4.60 -4.35 6.48
CA VAL A 220 -4.25 -4.59 7.88
C VAL A 220 -3.87 -3.26 8.50
N VAL A 221 -4.42 -2.97 9.67
CA VAL A 221 -3.95 -1.84 10.45
C VAL A 221 -2.96 -2.30 11.49
N LEU A 222 -1.75 -1.81 11.31
CA LEU A 222 -0.64 -2.05 12.21
C LEU A 222 -0.89 -1.35 13.54
N PRO A 223 -0.45 -1.94 14.67
CA PRO A 223 -0.39 -1.23 15.93
C PRO A 223 0.36 0.11 15.76
N LEU A 224 -0.11 1.15 16.45
CA LEU A 224 0.44 2.50 16.34
C LEU A 224 1.97 2.54 16.51
N THR A 225 2.48 1.80 17.49
CA THR A 225 3.92 1.72 17.79
C THR A 225 4.72 1.06 16.68
N VAL A 226 4.19 0.00 16.06
CA VAL A 226 4.83 -0.67 14.92
C VAL A 226 4.85 0.26 13.71
N ARG A 227 3.72 0.93 13.44
CA ARG A 227 3.60 1.92 12.36
C ARG A 227 4.61 3.06 12.53
N GLN A 228 4.69 3.64 13.73
CA GLN A 228 5.63 4.73 14.02
C GLN A 228 7.08 4.32 13.79
N ARG A 229 7.51 3.16 14.31
CA ARG A 229 8.88 2.66 14.10
C ARG A 229 9.21 2.44 12.62
N ILE A 230 8.30 1.85 11.86
CA ILE A 230 8.48 1.68 10.41
C ILE A 230 8.62 3.04 9.73
N THR A 231 7.71 3.97 10.00
CA THR A 231 7.74 5.31 9.41
C THR A 231 9.04 6.05 9.74
N GLU A 232 9.44 6.07 11.02
CA GLU A 232 10.67 6.73 11.48
C GLU A 232 11.92 6.17 10.79
N ARG A 233 12.04 4.84 10.70
CA ARG A 233 13.19 4.20 10.04
C ARG A 233 13.20 4.41 8.53
N ILE A 234 12.04 4.40 7.87
CA ILE A 234 11.96 4.66 6.43
C ILE A 234 12.29 6.13 6.12
N MET A 235 11.82 7.07 6.95
CA MET A 235 12.12 8.50 6.80
C MET A 235 13.61 8.84 7.00
N GLN A 236 14.41 7.91 7.55
CA GLN A 236 15.87 8.06 7.64
C GLN A 236 16.60 7.66 6.35
N LEU A 237 15.92 6.99 5.41
CA LEU A 237 16.50 6.64 4.12
C LEU A 237 16.61 7.88 3.24
N HIS A 238 17.80 8.09 2.66
CA HIS A 238 18.05 9.23 1.79
C HIS A 238 17.14 9.20 0.56
N GLY A 239 16.44 10.31 0.31
CA GLY A 239 15.52 10.48 -0.82
C GLY A 239 14.07 10.06 -0.54
N ILE A 240 13.72 9.66 0.68
CA ILE A 240 12.32 9.44 1.08
C ILE A 240 11.79 10.64 1.88
N ASP A 241 10.74 11.24 1.33
CA ASP A 241 10.12 12.45 1.88
C ASP A 241 8.78 12.15 2.56
N LEU A 242 8.03 11.13 2.10
CA LEU A 242 6.75 10.78 2.69
C LEU A 242 6.57 9.27 2.83
N VAL A 243 5.85 8.86 3.87
CA VAL A 243 5.44 7.47 4.09
C VAL A 243 3.94 7.40 4.29
N PHE A 244 3.28 6.56 3.50
CA PHE A 244 1.85 6.34 3.50
C PHE A 244 1.52 4.90 3.93
N LEU A 245 0.37 4.71 4.57
CA LEU A 245 -0.23 3.40 4.82
C LEU A 245 -1.48 3.25 3.95
N ASP A 246 -1.51 2.25 3.08
CA ASP A 246 -2.65 1.98 2.21
C ASP A 246 -3.74 1.20 2.96
N LEU A 247 -4.88 1.88 3.18
CA LEU A 247 -6.01 1.38 3.95
C LEU A 247 -7.10 0.75 3.06
N THR A 248 -6.83 0.56 1.77
CA THR A 248 -7.83 0.14 0.79
C THR A 248 -8.07 -1.38 0.84
N ASN A 249 -9.30 -1.86 0.73
CA ASN A 249 -9.55 -3.29 0.52
C ASN A 249 -9.42 -3.68 -0.97
N LYS A 250 -9.31 -4.98 -1.25
CA LYS A 250 -9.51 -5.56 -2.58
C LYS A 250 -10.88 -6.25 -2.59
N PRO A 251 -11.85 -5.79 -3.40
CA PRO A 251 -11.89 -4.53 -4.18
C PRO A 251 -12.05 -3.27 -3.31
N PRO A 252 -11.83 -2.03 -3.83
CA PRO A 252 -11.56 -1.68 -5.23
C PRO A 252 -10.06 -1.60 -5.60
N GLY A 253 -9.16 -1.66 -4.63
CA GLY A 253 -7.73 -1.76 -4.89
C GLY A 253 -7.32 -3.16 -5.27
N THR A 254 -6.03 -3.35 -5.49
CA THR A 254 -5.37 -4.66 -5.57
C THR A 254 -4.33 -4.79 -4.46
N ILE A 255 -3.67 -5.96 -4.39
CA ILE A 255 -2.57 -6.16 -3.44
C ILE A 255 -1.35 -5.35 -3.88
N GLU A 256 -0.84 -5.59 -5.10
CA GLU A 256 0.23 -4.79 -5.71
C GLU A 256 -0.32 -3.46 -6.26
N TRP A 257 0.57 -2.53 -6.60
CA TRP A 257 0.25 -1.17 -7.06
C TRP A 257 0.44 -0.95 -8.57
N GLU A 258 1.39 -1.69 -9.19
CA GLU A 258 1.85 -1.67 -10.59
C GLU A 258 2.15 -0.28 -11.17
#